data_AF-A0A382KN68-F1
#
_entry.id   AF-A0A382KN68-F1
#
_cell.length_a   1.000
_cell.length_b   1.000
_cell.length_c   1.000
_cell.angle_alpha   90.00
_cell.angle_beta   90.00
_cell.angle_gamma   90.00
#
_symmetry.space_group_name_H-M   'P 1'
#
loop_
_entity.id
_entity.type
_entity.pdbx_description
1 polymer ?
#
loop_
_entity_poly.entity_id
_entity_poly.type
_entity_poly.pdbx_seq_one_letter_code
_entity_poly.pdbx_strand_id
1 'polypeptide(L)'
;EQLGTDISVISSINAVDPMPDFVLECASHEAVSQYGPYFLEKGIDFGVVSVGAFSNPEVFDSLQASSRAGDAQLCILPGAIGGMDALSAAKAEGLDQVTYISRKPPLSWVGTQAERLMDLAAINMETVIFKGTAREAASLYPKNANVAATVALAGVGFDKTGVTLIADPAAMGNTHQIKAVGGFGEMSICIVGKPLSDNPKSSALTALSAIRAVKNRARHIRM
;
A
#
# COMPACT_ATOMS: atom_id res chain seq x y z
N GLU A 1 25.25 8.64 -0.98
CA GLU A 1 25.30 9.50 -2.17
C GLU A 1 25.18 10.96 -1.74
N GLN A 2 25.83 11.88 -2.46
CA GLN A 2 25.48 13.31 -2.37
C GLN A 2 24.21 13.53 -3.20
N LEU A 3 23.21 14.14 -2.57
CA LEU A 3 21.99 14.57 -3.26
C LEU A 3 22.34 15.67 -4.27
N GLY A 4 21.59 15.76 -5.37
CA GLY A 4 21.78 16.82 -6.37
C GLY A 4 21.56 18.22 -5.77
N THR A 5 22.13 19.25 -6.39
CA THR A 5 22.07 20.65 -5.89
C THR A 5 20.66 21.22 -5.84
N ASP A 6 19.72 20.63 -6.58
CA ASP A 6 18.31 21.05 -6.62
C ASP A 6 17.46 20.39 -5.52
N ILE A 7 18.08 19.62 -4.63
CA ILE A 7 17.40 18.91 -3.54
C ILE A 7 17.63 19.66 -2.24
N SER A 8 16.55 20.26 -1.72
CA SER A 8 16.53 20.81 -0.36
C SER A 8 16.18 19.72 0.65
N VAL A 9 17.01 19.55 1.68
CA VAL A 9 16.76 18.63 2.80
C VAL A 9 16.32 19.44 4.00
N ILE A 10 15.12 19.14 4.49
CA ILE A 10 14.56 19.75 5.69
C ILE A 10 14.36 18.70 6.79
N SER A 11 14.48 19.12 8.05
CA SER A 11 14.29 18.26 9.22
C SER A 11 13.02 18.57 10.01
N SER A 12 12.27 19.58 9.59
CA SER A 12 11.03 20.02 10.23
C SER A 12 10.05 20.50 9.18
N ILE A 13 8.76 20.20 9.38
CA ILE A 13 7.68 20.66 8.51
C ILE A 13 7.55 22.19 8.50
N ASN A 14 7.99 22.87 9.56
CA ASN A 14 7.99 24.33 9.63
C ASN A 14 9.07 24.96 8.73
N ALA A 15 10.02 24.18 8.22
CA ALA A 15 11.05 24.64 7.30
C ALA A 15 10.66 24.42 5.82
N VAL A 16 9.42 23.98 5.54
CA VAL A 16 8.90 23.86 4.17
C VAL A 16 8.67 25.27 3.61
N ASP A 17 9.60 25.72 2.78
CA ASP A 17 9.51 26.96 2.01
C ASP A 17 10.33 26.83 0.71
N PRO A 18 9.74 27.02 -0.48
CA PRO A 18 8.31 27.26 -0.74
C PRO A 18 7.44 26.04 -0.42
N MET A 19 6.13 26.25 -0.26
CA MET A 19 5.18 25.14 -0.18
C MET A 19 5.17 24.36 -1.50
N PRO A 20 5.19 23.02 -1.46
CA PRO A 20 5.16 22.20 -2.67
C PRO A 20 3.74 22.09 -3.25
N ASP A 21 3.64 21.83 -4.56
CA ASP A 21 2.36 21.56 -5.24
C ASP A 21 1.87 20.10 -5.10
N PHE A 22 2.72 19.24 -4.55
CA PHE A 22 2.46 17.83 -4.30
C PHE A 22 3.41 17.28 -3.26
N VAL A 23 2.90 16.51 -2.30
CA VAL A 23 3.71 15.77 -1.33
C VAL A 23 3.52 14.28 -1.54
N LEU A 24 4.62 13.53 -1.55
CA LEU A 24 4.58 12.08 -1.63
C LEU A 24 5.15 11.45 -0.36
N GLU A 25 4.31 10.77 0.38
CA GLU A 25 4.72 10.00 1.55
C GLU A 25 5.34 8.66 1.13
N CYS A 26 6.57 8.43 1.57
CA CYS A 26 7.35 7.19 1.37
C CYS A 26 8.08 6.77 2.67
N ALA A 27 7.49 7.05 3.84
CA ALA A 27 8.11 6.92 5.16
C ALA A 27 7.43 5.84 6.03
N SER A 28 6.25 6.13 6.58
CA SER A 28 5.57 5.24 7.54
C SER A 28 4.10 5.59 7.74
N HIS A 29 3.36 4.74 8.47
CA HIS A 29 1.97 5.00 8.84
C HIS A 29 1.83 6.26 9.73
N GLU A 30 2.78 6.47 10.62
CA GLU A 30 2.84 7.65 11.48
C GLU A 30 3.01 8.93 10.66
N ALA A 31 3.89 8.91 9.65
CA ALA A 31 4.09 10.04 8.74
C ALA A 31 2.80 10.41 7.98
N VAL A 32 2.02 9.41 7.55
CA VAL A 32 0.70 9.63 6.93
C VAL A 32 -0.23 10.37 7.88
N SER A 33 -0.38 9.87 9.12
CA SER A 33 -1.27 10.46 10.11
C SER A 33 -0.83 11.85 10.58
N GLN A 34 0.48 12.09 10.68
CA GLN A 34 1.04 13.33 11.19
C GLN A 34 1.05 14.44 10.15
N TYR A 35 1.43 14.13 8.90
CA TYR A 35 1.71 15.14 7.89
C TYR A 35 0.61 15.27 6.83
N GLY A 36 -0.17 14.22 6.60
CA GLY A 36 -1.26 14.26 5.62
C GLY A 36 -2.28 15.37 5.90
N PRO A 37 -2.83 15.50 7.12
CA PRO A 37 -3.78 16.56 7.44
C PRO A 37 -3.22 17.97 7.19
N TYR A 38 -1.96 18.20 7.59
CA TYR A 38 -1.29 19.50 7.45
C TYR A 38 -1.19 19.97 5.99
N PHE A 39 -0.81 19.10 5.06
CA PHE A 39 -0.68 19.47 3.65
C PHE A 39 -2.05 19.55 2.96
N LEU A 40 -2.94 18.60 3.24
CA LEU A 40 -4.27 18.59 2.65
C LEU A 40 -5.09 19.83 3.01
N GLU A 41 -5.07 20.27 4.27
CA GLU A 41 -5.77 21.51 4.71
C GLU A 41 -5.23 22.78 4.05
N LYS A 42 -3.98 22.75 3.56
CA LYS A 42 -3.35 23.86 2.83
C LYS A 42 -3.60 23.81 1.33
N GLY A 43 -4.45 22.89 0.85
CA GLY A 43 -4.74 22.74 -0.58
C GLY A 43 -3.67 21.99 -1.36
N ILE A 44 -2.83 21.20 -0.69
CA ILE A 44 -1.73 20.47 -1.32
C ILE A 44 -2.08 18.99 -1.41
N ASP A 45 -2.08 18.49 -2.65
CA ASP A 45 -2.29 17.07 -2.95
C ASP A 45 -1.26 16.19 -2.22
N PHE A 46 -1.73 15.11 -1.60
CA PHE A 46 -0.91 14.23 -0.76
C PHE A 46 -0.99 12.78 -1.26
N GLY A 47 0.12 12.27 -1.78
CA GLY A 47 0.29 10.88 -2.18
C GLY A 47 0.70 9.98 -1.03
N VAL A 48 0.08 8.80 -0.92
CA VAL A 48 0.34 7.83 0.17
C VAL A 48 0.82 6.50 -0.39
N VAL A 49 2.01 6.08 0.04
CA VAL A 49 2.55 4.73 -0.20
C VAL A 49 2.23 3.81 0.97
N SER A 50 2.24 4.34 2.19
CA SER A 50 2.00 3.60 3.43
C SER A 50 0.50 3.44 3.72
N VAL A 51 -0.24 2.89 2.74
CA VAL A 51 -1.72 2.79 2.72
C VAL A 51 -2.29 1.99 3.89
N GLY A 52 -1.48 1.14 4.53
CA GLY A 52 -1.87 0.40 5.74
C GLY A 52 -2.33 1.30 6.90
N ALA A 53 -1.93 2.58 6.92
CA ALA A 53 -2.41 3.57 7.88
C ALA A 53 -3.93 3.71 7.90
N PHE A 54 -4.59 3.48 6.76
CA PHE A 54 -6.05 3.59 6.60
C PHE A 54 -6.83 2.41 7.19
N SER A 55 -6.13 1.40 7.72
CA SER A 55 -6.76 0.37 8.55
C SER A 55 -7.29 0.94 9.88
N ASN A 56 -6.75 2.07 10.34
CA ASN A 56 -7.33 2.88 11.40
C ASN A 56 -8.37 3.85 10.80
N PRO A 57 -9.68 3.69 11.09
CA PRO A 57 -10.72 4.57 10.57
C PRO A 57 -10.51 6.04 10.95
N GLU A 58 -10.03 6.34 12.16
CA GLU A 58 -9.82 7.71 12.63
C GLU A 58 -8.78 8.44 11.78
N VAL A 59 -7.71 7.74 11.37
CA VAL A 59 -6.69 8.29 10.47
C VAL A 59 -7.28 8.56 9.10
N PHE A 60 -8.05 7.62 8.56
CA PHE A 60 -8.66 7.78 7.24
C PHE A 60 -9.73 8.88 7.21
N ASP A 61 -10.55 8.99 8.26
CA ASP A 61 -11.57 10.01 8.40
C ASP A 61 -10.96 11.40 8.57
N SER A 62 -9.89 11.53 9.36
CA SER A 62 -9.14 12.79 9.48
C SER A 62 -8.60 13.25 8.13
N LEU A 63 -8.01 12.36 7.34
CA LEU A 63 -7.47 12.73 6.02
C LEU A 63 -8.56 13.09 5.02
N GLN A 64 -9.70 12.39 5.04
CA GLN A 64 -10.85 12.77 4.22
C GLN A 64 -11.40 14.15 4.59
N ALA A 65 -11.47 14.47 5.88
CA ALA A 65 -11.90 15.79 6.35
C ALA A 65 -10.94 16.89 5.90
N SER A 66 -9.63 16.70 6.10
CA SER A 66 -8.59 17.65 5.68
C SER A 66 -8.54 17.83 4.16
N SER A 67 -8.69 16.75 3.39
CA SER A 67 -8.78 16.79 1.92
C SER A 67 -9.94 17.65 1.44
N ARG A 68 -11.13 17.51 2.05
CA ARG A 68 -12.29 18.35 1.74
C ARG A 68 -12.10 19.80 2.18
N ALA A 69 -11.45 20.03 3.33
CA ALA A 69 -11.25 21.37 3.88
C ALA A 69 -10.33 22.24 3.02
N GLY A 70 -9.27 21.65 2.46
CA GLY A 70 -8.33 22.37 1.59
C GLY A 70 -8.61 22.24 0.09
N ASP A 71 -9.66 21.53 -0.33
CA ASP A 71 -9.90 21.19 -1.75
C ASP A 71 -8.69 20.49 -2.42
N ALA A 72 -8.05 19.59 -1.67
CA ALA A 72 -6.86 18.85 -2.07
C ALA A 72 -7.16 17.37 -2.29
N GLN A 73 -6.41 16.72 -3.18
CA GLN A 73 -6.57 15.29 -3.47
C GLN A 73 -5.68 14.42 -2.58
N LEU A 74 -6.30 13.47 -1.88
CA LEU A 74 -5.60 12.35 -1.27
C LEU A 74 -5.37 11.25 -2.32
N CYS A 75 -4.12 11.07 -2.74
CA CYS A 75 -3.74 10.14 -3.81
C CYS A 75 -3.24 8.81 -3.22
N ILE A 76 -4.02 7.74 -3.37
CA ILE A 76 -3.64 6.40 -2.88
C ILE A 76 -2.83 5.68 -3.96
N LEU A 77 -1.58 5.32 -3.67
CA LEU A 77 -0.74 4.64 -4.65
C LEU A 77 -0.95 3.12 -4.59
N PRO A 78 -0.92 2.42 -5.75
CA PRO A 78 -1.08 0.98 -5.79
C PRO A 78 0.14 0.23 -5.22
N GLY A 79 1.30 0.86 -5.16
CA GLY A 79 2.50 0.30 -4.53
C GLY A 79 3.02 -0.94 -5.27
N ALA A 80 3.00 -2.10 -4.61
CA ALA A 80 3.56 -3.35 -5.14
C ALA A 80 2.59 -4.15 -6.02
N ILE A 81 1.40 -3.61 -6.31
CA ILE A 81 0.36 -4.27 -7.10
C ILE A 81 -0.11 -3.39 -8.27
N GLY A 82 -0.97 -3.95 -9.12
CA GLY A 82 -1.63 -3.28 -10.25
C GLY A 82 -3.09 -3.70 -10.35
N GLY A 83 -3.81 -3.16 -11.33
CA GLY A 83 -5.23 -3.46 -11.57
C GLY A 83 -6.21 -2.83 -10.56
N MET A 84 -5.75 -1.87 -9.76
CA MET A 84 -6.60 -1.12 -8.83
C MET A 84 -7.55 -0.15 -9.55
N ASP A 85 -7.19 0.28 -10.75
CA ASP A 85 -8.07 0.95 -11.71
C ASP A 85 -9.25 0.06 -12.10
N ALA A 86 -8.97 -1.16 -12.56
CA ALA A 86 -10.00 -2.14 -12.92
C ALA A 86 -10.86 -2.55 -11.73
N LEU A 87 -10.25 -2.83 -10.57
CA LEU A 87 -10.98 -3.18 -9.33
C LEU A 87 -11.91 -2.05 -8.86
N SER A 88 -11.42 -0.81 -8.87
CA SER A 88 -12.22 0.35 -8.48
C SER A 88 -13.35 0.63 -9.47
N ALA A 89 -13.13 0.42 -10.77
CA ALA A 89 -14.17 0.54 -11.78
C ALA A 89 -15.24 -0.56 -11.62
N ALA A 90 -14.82 -1.81 -11.41
CA ALA A 90 -15.70 -2.95 -11.17
C ALA A 90 -16.63 -2.77 -9.96
N LYS A 91 -16.19 -2.02 -8.94
CA LYS A 91 -17.00 -1.66 -7.77
C LYS A 91 -18.32 -0.96 -8.14
N ALA A 92 -18.39 -0.25 -9.27
CA ALA A 92 -19.61 0.42 -9.72
C ALA A 92 -20.77 -0.54 -10.04
N GLU A 93 -20.46 -1.76 -10.49
CA GLU A 93 -21.43 -2.83 -10.79
C GLU A 93 -21.62 -3.81 -9.61
N GLY A 94 -21.00 -3.50 -8.47
CA GLY A 94 -20.98 -4.37 -7.30
C GLY A 94 -19.91 -5.47 -7.37
N LEU A 95 -19.34 -5.76 -6.20
CA LEU A 95 -18.34 -6.82 -5.99
C LEU A 95 -18.89 -7.79 -4.94
N ASP A 96 -19.00 -9.06 -5.31
CA ASP A 96 -19.48 -10.12 -4.41
C ASP A 96 -18.35 -10.63 -3.51
N GLN A 97 -17.16 -10.77 -4.08
CA GLN A 97 -15.99 -11.29 -3.39
C GLN A 97 -14.71 -10.62 -3.88
N VAL A 98 -13.85 -10.23 -2.94
CA VAL A 98 -12.46 -9.84 -3.22
C VAL A 98 -11.55 -10.59 -2.27
N THR A 99 -10.55 -11.27 -2.82
CA THR A 99 -9.52 -11.97 -2.04
C THR A 99 -8.13 -11.52 -2.45
N TYR A 100 -7.25 -11.44 -1.47
CA TYR A 100 -5.84 -11.13 -1.64
C TYR A 100 -4.99 -12.23 -0.99
N ILE A 101 -4.01 -12.73 -1.73
CA ILE A 101 -3.02 -13.69 -1.24
C ILE A 101 -1.64 -13.06 -1.34
N SER A 102 -0.91 -13.06 -0.22
CA SER A 102 0.52 -12.75 -0.19
C SER A 102 1.31 -14.02 0.06
N ARG A 103 2.21 -14.36 -0.87
CA ARG A 103 3.11 -15.50 -0.73
C ARG A 103 4.55 -15.00 -0.74
N LYS A 104 5.34 -15.42 0.26
CA LYS A 104 6.75 -15.04 0.40
C LYS A 104 7.58 -16.23 0.92
N PRO A 105 8.91 -16.24 0.70
CA PRO A 105 9.80 -17.16 1.37
C PRO A 105 9.62 -17.11 2.90
N PRO A 106 9.75 -18.23 3.63
CA PRO A 106 9.51 -18.26 5.07
C PRO A 106 10.28 -17.21 5.87
N LEU A 107 11.57 -17.02 5.54
CA LEU A 107 12.43 -16.05 6.23
C LEU A 107 12.04 -14.58 5.99
N SER A 108 11.24 -14.28 4.95
CA SER A 108 10.70 -12.94 4.73
C SER A 108 9.64 -12.54 5.77
N TRP A 109 9.15 -13.49 6.57
CA TRP A 109 8.19 -13.25 7.65
C TRP A 109 8.84 -12.99 9.02
N VAL A 110 10.18 -12.99 9.11
CA VAL A 110 10.92 -12.64 10.33
C VAL A 110 10.57 -11.21 10.78
N GLY A 111 10.37 -11.04 12.09
CA GLY A 111 9.94 -9.78 12.69
C GLY A 111 8.47 -9.43 12.44
N THR A 112 7.64 -10.43 12.11
CA THR A 112 6.17 -10.34 12.05
C THR A 112 5.54 -11.28 13.09
N GLN A 113 4.21 -11.23 13.25
CA GLN A 113 3.49 -12.12 14.15
C GLN A 113 3.76 -13.61 13.87
N ALA A 114 4.04 -14.00 12.62
CA ALA A 114 4.29 -15.39 12.25
C ALA A 114 5.50 -16.00 12.97
N GLU A 115 6.57 -15.23 13.18
CA GLU A 115 7.76 -15.69 13.92
C GLU A 115 7.46 -16.08 15.38
N ARG A 116 6.39 -15.51 15.96
CA ARG A 116 5.93 -15.85 17.32
C ARG A 116 5.06 -17.09 17.35
N LEU A 117 4.49 -17.48 16.21
CA LEU A 117 3.51 -18.56 16.09
C LEU A 117 4.12 -19.86 15.59
N MET A 118 5.24 -19.79 14.86
CA MET A 118 5.89 -20.96 14.26
C MET A 118 7.37 -20.70 13.95
N ASP A 119 8.15 -21.78 13.89
CA ASP A 119 9.55 -21.74 13.43
C ASP A 119 9.60 -21.57 11.90
N LEU A 120 9.87 -20.34 11.46
CA LEU A 120 9.94 -19.99 10.04
C LEU A 120 11.05 -20.74 9.30
N ALA A 121 12.15 -21.11 9.97
CA ALA A 121 13.25 -21.82 9.33
C ALA A 121 12.94 -23.31 9.11
N ALA A 122 11.99 -23.87 9.87
CA ALA A 122 11.54 -25.25 9.74
C ALA A 122 10.46 -25.44 8.67
N ILE A 123 9.90 -24.36 8.11
CA ILE A 123 8.88 -24.44 7.05
C ILE A 123 9.52 -24.99 5.77
N ASN A 124 9.15 -26.22 5.39
CA ASN A 124 9.66 -26.93 4.20
C ASN A 124 8.57 -27.18 3.14
N MET A 125 7.34 -26.73 3.38
CA MET A 125 6.23 -26.76 2.43
C MET A 125 5.34 -25.52 2.58
N GLU A 126 4.51 -25.24 1.58
CA GLU A 126 3.58 -24.12 1.60
C GLU A 126 2.73 -24.15 2.89
N THR A 127 2.81 -23.08 3.67
CA THR A 127 2.15 -22.96 4.98
C THR A 127 1.39 -21.65 5.07
N VAL A 128 0.08 -21.74 5.32
CA VAL A 128 -0.74 -20.56 5.61
C VAL A 128 -0.42 -20.07 7.02
N ILE A 129 0.15 -18.88 7.12
CA ILE A 129 0.54 -18.26 8.41
C ILE A 129 -0.57 -17.36 8.97
N PHE A 130 -1.48 -16.90 8.10
CA PHE A 130 -2.62 -16.08 8.47
C PHE A 130 -3.74 -16.22 7.44
N LYS A 131 -4.99 -16.24 7.91
CA LYS A 131 -6.19 -16.15 7.08
C LYS A 131 -7.24 -15.35 7.84
N GLY A 132 -7.77 -14.30 7.23
CA GLY A 132 -8.74 -13.39 7.85
C GLY A 132 -9.13 -12.26 6.90
N THR A 133 -9.53 -11.12 7.45
CA THR A 133 -9.89 -9.91 6.72
C THR A 133 -8.67 -9.01 6.48
N ALA A 134 -8.80 -8.03 5.59
CA ALA A 134 -7.75 -7.01 5.40
C ALA A 134 -7.55 -6.15 6.66
N ARG A 135 -8.59 -5.91 7.47
CA ARG A 135 -8.45 -5.21 8.75
C ARG A 135 -7.57 -5.98 9.74
N GLU A 136 -7.87 -7.26 9.93
CA GLU A 136 -7.10 -8.14 10.82
C GLU A 136 -5.66 -8.30 10.33
N ALA A 137 -5.47 -8.48 9.02
CA ALA A 137 -4.13 -8.55 8.41
C ALA A 137 -3.34 -7.28 8.66
N ALA A 138 -3.96 -6.10 8.53
CA ALA A 138 -3.30 -4.82 8.76
C ALA A 138 -2.89 -4.63 10.22
N SER A 139 -3.72 -5.07 11.17
CA SER A 139 -3.41 -5.02 12.60
C SER A 139 -2.30 -5.99 13.02
N LEU A 140 -2.33 -7.23 12.53
CA LEU A 140 -1.40 -8.29 12.95
C LEU A 140 -0.09 -8.28 12.16
N TYR A 141 -0.11 -7.78 10.93
CA TYR A 141 1.04 -7.73 10.02
C TYR A 141 1.23 -6.33 9.43
N PRO A 142 1.44 -5.27 10.26
CA PRO A 142 1.48 -3.88 9.81
C PRO A 142 2.51 -3.60 8.70
N LYS A 143 3.66 -4.26 8.75
CA LYS A 143 4.71 -4.19 7.71
C LYS A 143 4.27 -4.74 6.34
N ASN A 144 3.20 -5.53 6.30
CA ASN A 144 2.63 -6.15 5.09
C ASN A 144 1.22 -5.62 4.78
N ALA A 145 0.72 -4.69 5.59
CA ALA A 145 -0.65 -4.17 5.53
C ALA A 145 -0.94 -3.38 4.26
N ASN A 146 0.06 -2.69 3.69
CA ASN A 146 -0.15 -1.71 2.62
C ASN A 146 -0.88 -2.30 1.43
N VAL A 147 -0.46 -3.48 0.93
CA VAL A 147 -1.13 -4.10 -0.23
C VAL A 147 -2.55 -4.55 0.10
N ALA A 148 -2.76 -5.16 1.26
CA ALA A 148 -4.10 -5.57 1.69
C ALA A 148 -5.04 -4.35 1.83
N ALA A 149 -4.54 -3.26 2.40
CA ALA A 149 -5.26 -2.01 2.55
C ALA A 149 -5.60 -1.37 1.20
N THR A 150 -4.65 -1.33 0.25
CA THR A 150 -4.89 -0.83 -1.11
C THR A 150 -5.99 -1.64 -1.80
N VAL A 151 -5.96 -2.98 -1.72
CA VAL A 151 -7.00 -3.84 -2.30
C VAL A 151 -8.35 -3.61 -1.63
N ALA A 152 -8.37 -3.47 -0.31
CA ALA A 152 -9.59 -3.21 0.46
C ALA A 152 -10.25 -1.89 0.05
N LEU A 153 -9.48 -0.83 -0.13
CA LEU A 153 -9.99 0.49 -0.51
C LEU A 153 -10.52 0.53 -1.93
N ALA A 154 -9.78 -0.09 -2.87
CA ALA A 154 -10.23 -0.23 -4.26
C ALA A 154 -11.45 -1.15 -4.39
N GLY A 155 -11.56 -2.16 -3.53
CA GLY A 155 -12.61 -3.18 -3.56
C GLY A 155 -13.74 -2.98 -2.55
N VAL A 156 -14.08 -4.08 -1.87
CA VAL A 156 -15.25 -4.23 -0.99
C VAL A 156 -15.07 -3.69 0.45
N GLY A 157 -13.93 -3.06 0.75
CA GLY A 157 -13.61 -2.55 2.08
C GLY A 157 -12.86 -3.54 2.98
N PHE A 158 -12.27 -3.02 4.05
CA PHE A 158 -11.33 -3.74 4.92
C PHE A 158 -11.91 -5.01 5.56
N ASP A 159 -13.18 -4.96 5.95
CA ASP A 159 -13.84 -6.05 6.69
C ASP A 159 -14.36 -7.16 5.76
N LYS A 160 -14.49 -6.87 4.45
CA LYS A 160 -15.02 -7.82 3.45
C LYS A 160 -13.94 -8.38 2.53
N THR A 161 -12.79 -7.73 2.41
CA THR A 161 -11.66 -8.25 1.65
C THR A 161 -11.00 -9.39 2.41
N GLY A 162 -11.08 -10.61 1.87
CA GLY A 162 -10.41 -11.77 2.43
C GLY A 162 -8.91 -11.74 2.15
N VAL A 163 -8.09 -12.07 3.15
CA VAL A 163 -6.63 -12.09 3.06
C VAL A 163 -6.10 -13.44 3.50
N THR A 164 -5.15 -13.98 2.72
CA THR A 164 -4.34 -15.13 3.11
C THR A 164 -2.86 -14.79 2.99
N LEU A 165 -2.09 -15.00 4.04
CA LEU A 165 -0.63 -14.85 4.03
C LEU A 165 0.00 -16.24 4.09
N ILE A 166 0.99 -16.46 3.23
CA ILE A 166 1.59 -17.76 2.98
C ILE A 166 3.11 -17.66 3.06
N ALA A 167 3.70 -18.53 3.87
CA ALA A 167 5.12 -18.85 3.86
C ALA A 167 5.35 -20.04 2.92
N ASP A 168 6.11 -19.85 1.85
CA ASP A 168 6.34 -20.87 0.84
C ASP A 168 7.84 -20.94 0.47
N PRO A 169 8.52 -22.05 0.77
CA PRO A 169 9.93 -22.26 0.40
C PRO A 169 10.20 -22.23 -1.10
N ALA A 170 9.19 -22.52 -1.93
CA ALA A 170 9.29 -22.47 -3.39
C ALA A 170 8.99 -21.07 -3.96
N ALA A 171 8.66 -20.08 -3.12
CA ALA A 171 8.37 -18.73 -3.58
C ALA A 171 9.61 -18.08 -4.22
N MET A 172 9.51 -17.75 -5.51
CA MET A 172 10.57 -17.04 -6.25
C MET A 172 10.71 -15.56 -5.87
N GLY A 173 9.83 -15.04 -5.01
CA GLY A 173 9.77 -13.64 -4.61
C GLY A 173 8.49 -13.33 -3.84
N ASN A 174 8.24 -12.03 -3.63
CA ASN A 174 7.01 -11.58 -3.01
C ASN A 174 5.89 -11.62 -4.05
N THR A 175 5.02 -12.62 -3.95
CA THR A 175 3.89 -12.79 -4.86
C THR A 175 2.64 -12.18 -4.25
N HIS A 176 1.95 -11.36 -5.05
CA HIS A 176 0.66 -10.76 -4.72
C HIS A 176 -0.38 -11.28 -5.72
N GLN A 177 -1.39 -11.97 -5.22
CA GLN A 177 -2.50 -12.47 -6.04
C GLN A 177 -3.80 -11.82 -5.58
N ILE A 178 -4.57 -11.30 -6.52
CA ILE A 178 -5.87 -10.67 -6.26
C ILE A 178 -6.89 -11.37 -7.12
N LYS A 179 -8.00 -11.80 -6.52
CA LYS A 179 -9.17 -12.28 -7.24
C LYS A 179 -10.39 -11.48 -6.84
N ALA A 180 -11.16 -11.04 -7.82
CA ALA A 180 -12.41 -10.34 -7.60
C ALA A 180 -13.50 -10.94 -8.49
N VAL A 181 -14.70 -11.07 -7.95
CA VAL A 181 -15.90 -11.54 -8.65
C VAL A 181 -17.05 -10.59 -8.31
N GLY A 182 -17.89 -10.26 -9.28
CA GLY A 182 -19.07 -9.42 -9.10
C GLY A 182 -19.88 -9.26 -10.38
N GLY A 183 -20.74 -8.25 -10.43
CA GLY A 183 -21.61 -7.98 -11.59
C GLY A 183 -20.83 -7.71 -12.89
N PHE A 184 -19.60 -7.25 -12.77
CA PHE A 184 -18.68 -7.02 -13.89
C PHE A 184 -18.08 -8.30 -14.50
N GLY A 185 -18.17 -9.45 -13.81
CA GLY A 185 -17.51 -10.71 -14.17
C GLY A 185 -16.44 -11.14 -13.15
N GLU A 186 -15.32 -11.68 -13.64
CA GLU A 186 -14.20 -12.16 -12.83
C GLU A 186 -12.90 -11.45 -13.23
N MET A 187 -12.10 -11.09 -12.23
CA MET A 187 -10.75 -10.53 -12.39
C MET A 187 -9.75 -11.34 -11.58
N SER A 188 -8.61 -11.68 -12.18
CA SER A 188 -7.48 -12.33 -11.52
C SER A 188 -6.18 -11.63 -11.89
N ILE A 189 -5.43 -11.20 -10.87
CA ILE A 189 -4.14 -10.51 -11.02
C ILE A 189 -3.09 -11.29 -10.23
N CYS A 190 -1.92 -11.49 -10.83
CA CYS A 190 -0.77 -12.09 -10.18
C CYS A 190 0.48 -11.26 -10.48
N ILE A 191 1.13 -10.75 -9.44
CA ILE A 191 2.37 -9.97 -9.57
C ILE A 191 3.44 -10.63 -8.70
N VAL A 192 4.57 -10.98 -9.31
CA VAL A 192 5.75 -11.48 -8.60
C VAL A 192 6.76 -10.34 -8.51
N GLY A 193 6.80 -9.71 -7.34
CA GLY A 193 7.67 -8.57 -7.08
C GLY A 193 9.11 -8.99 -6.82
N LYS A 194 10.06 -8.25 -7.40
CA LYS A 194 11.47 -8.32 -7.02
C LYS A 194 11.75 -7.38 -5.85
N PRO A 195 12.55 -7.81 -4.86
CA PRO A 195 13.03 -6.92 -3.82
C PRO A 195 13.90 -5.80 -4.39
N LEU A 196 13.98 -4.66 -3.68
CA LEU A 196 15.05 -3.69 -3.91
C LEU A 196 16.39 -4.30 -3.48
N SER A 197 17.48 -3.97 -4.20
CA SER A 197 18.84 -4.40 -3.85
C SER A 197 19.23 -3.99 -2.43
N ASP A 198 18.85 -2.77 -2.04
CA ASP A 198 19.31 -2.14 -0.80
C ASP A 198 18.30 -2.30 0.35
N ASN A 199 17.07 -2.73 0.04
CA ASN A 199 16.03 -3.04 1.02
C ASN A 199 15.20 -4.26 0.56
N PRO A 200 15.61 -5.48 0.93
CA PRO A 200 14.93 -6.70 0.51
C PRO A 200 13.48 -6.82 0.97
N LYS A 201 13.07 -6.03 1.98
CA LYS A 201 11.70 -6.04 2.52
C LYS A 201 10.73 -5.23 1.64
N SER A 202 11.24 -4.34 0.80
CA SER A 202 10.44 -3.47 -0.08
C SER A 202 10.48 -3.94 -1.53
N SER A 203 9.33 -3.86 -2.21
CA SER A 203 9.23 -4.19 -3.64
C SER A 203 9.77 -3.06 -4.50
N ALA A 204 10.57 -3.39 -5.51
CA ALA A 204 11.02 -2.41 -6.51
C ALA A 204 9.84 -1.72 -7.22
N LEU A 205 8.72 -2.43 -7.40
CA LEU A 205 7.52 -1.89 -8.01
C LEU A 205 6.88 -0.77 -7.17
N THR A 206 7.02 -0.80 -5.83
CA THR A 206 6.54 0.28 -4.97
C THR A 206 7.26 1.59 -5.25
N ALA A 207 8.59 1.55 -5.39
CA ALA A 207 9.37 2.73 -5.76
C ALA A 207 9.03 3.23 -7.17
N LEU A 208 8.84 2.31 -8.13
CA LEU A 208 8.41 2.67 -9.49
C LEU A 208 6.99 3.25 -9.52
N SER A 209 6.08 2.79 -8.66
CA SER A 209 4.74 3.34 -8.48
C SER A 209 4.80 4.77 -7.94
N ALA A 210 5.67 5.04 -6.96
CA ALA A 210 5.95 6.38 -6.45
C ALA A 210 6.50 7.31 -7.54
N ILE A 211 7.50 6.86 -8.30
CA ILE A 211 8.07 7.61 -9.43
C ILE A 211 7.00 7.90 -10.49
N ARG A 212 6.14 6.93 -10.83
CA ARG A 212 5.03 7.12 -11.76
C ARG A 212 4.07 8.21 -11.26
N ALA A 213 3.69 8.18 -9.98
CA ALA A 213 2.77 9.17 -9.42
C ALA A 213 3.30 10.60 -9.59
N VAL A 214 4.58 10.83 -9.26
CA VAL A 214 5.23 12.13 -9.45
C VAL A 214 5.30 12.50 -10.94
N LYS A 215 5.71 11.57 -11.82
CA LYS A 215 5.77 11.82 -13.26
C LYS A 215 4.41 12.17 -13.86
N ASN A 216 3.33 11.55 -13.37
CA ASN A 216 1.98 11.84 -13.84
C ASN A 216 1.54 13.27 -13.50
N ARG A 217 2.05 13.88 -12.43
CA ARG A 217 1.80 15.29 -12.12
C ARG A 217 2.41 16.22 -13.16
N ALA A 218 3.58 15.88 -13.68
CA ALA A 218 4.33 16.69 -14.65
C ALA A 218 3.99 16.42 -16.13
N ARG A 219 3.21 15.37 -16.44
CA ARG A 219 2.91 14.96 -17.82
C ARG A 219 1.49 15.33 -18.26
N HIS A 220 1.35 15.65 -19.55
CA HIS A 220 0.07 15.91 -20.20
C HIS A 220 -0.72 14.62 -20.50
N ILE A 221 -0.03 13.51 -20.76
CA ILE A 221 -0.64 12.19 -20.98
C ILE A 221 -0.33 11.33 -19.75
N ARG A 222 -1.38 10.78 -19.16
CA ARG A 222 -1.33 10.02 -17.91
C ARG A 222 -1.99 8.67 -18.12
N MET A 223 -1.41 7.67 -17.49
CA MET A 223 -2.02 6.37 -17.25
C MET A 223 -1.99 6.14 -15.76
#